data_AF-A0A9P9E6L0-F1
#
_entry.id   AF-A0A9P9E6L0-F1
#
_cell.length_a   1.000
_cell.length_b   1.000
_cell.length_c   1.000
_cell.angle_alpha   90.00
_cell.angle_beta   90.00
_cell.angle_gamma   90.00
#
_symmetry.space_group_name_H-M   'P 1'
#
loop_
_entity.id
_entity.type
_entity.pdbx_description
1 polymer ?
#
loop_
_entity_poly.entity_id
_entity_poly.type
_entity_poly.pdbx_seq_one_letter_code
_entity_poly.pdbx_strand_id
1 'polypeptide(L)'
;MITKHGSYHFSAVLELMLTAILRPFSRMTKEQFGRFDPRQRCFTHACSLVTAIWSFRTFSHVRLESWLVHPLGTSAYIALREAEDAPTRMDILVRVCQCLHEMQVSLPLATGVLSGIHAAFLKYKLPVPEYMKKYFELLQYRKDGLMHHAVVVLLPSSTEVG
;
A
#
# COMPACT_ATOMS: atom_id res chain seq x y z
N MET A 1 -26.84 -13.23 4.30
CA MET A 1 -25.37 -13.15 4.02
C MET A 1 -24.99 -12.10 2.98
N ILE A 2 -25.92 -11.65 2.11
CA ILE A 2 -25.67 -10.70 1.01
C ILE A 2 -25.43 -9.25 1.49
N THR A 3 -25.96 -8.85 2.65
CA THR A 3 -25.86 -7.47 3.15
C THR A 3 -24.46 -7.06 3.64
N LYS A 4 -23.72 -7.99 4.26
CA LYS A 4 -22.37 -7.68 4.80
C LYS A 4 -21.37 -7.37 3.69
N HIS A 5 -21.40 -8.13 2.59
CA HIS A 5 -20.49 -7.94 1.47
C HIS A 5 -20.64 -6.56 0.80
N GLY A 6 -21.89 -6.09 0.66
CA GLY A 6 -22.19 -4.76 0.13
C GLY A 6 -21.67 -3.63 1.02
N SER A 7 -21.79 -3.76 2.35
CA SER A 7 -21.31 -2.76 3.30
C SER A 7 -19.78 -2.62 3.33
N TYR A 8 -19.03 -3.74 3.24
CA TYR A 8 -17.57 -3.68 3.18
C TYR A 8 -17.06 -3.05 1.88
N HIS A 9 -17.68 -3.40 0.75
CA HIS A 9 -17.34 -2.82 -0.54
C HIS A 9 -17.60 -1.31 -0.54
N PHE A 10 -18.75 -0.86 -0.03
CA PHE A 10 -19.06 0.56 0.09
C PHE A 10 -18.05 1.31 0.98
N SER A 11 -17.69 0.74 2.13
CA SER A 11 -16.69 1.34 3.03
C SER A 11 -15.32 1.43 2.37
N ALA A 12 -14.84 0.37 1.73
CA ALA A 12 -13.53 0.39 1.05
C ALA A 12 -13.50 1.39 -0.11
N VAL A 13 -14.58 1.49 -0.89
CA VAL A 13 -14.69 2.47 -1.98
C VAL A 13 -14.70 3.90 -1.46
N LEU A 14 -15.42 4.18 -0.37
CA LEU A 14 -15.46 5.50 0.24
C LEU A 14 -14.06 5.92 0.74
N GLU A 15 -13.38 5.05 1.48
CA GLU A 15 -12.02 5.33 1.98
C GLU A 15 -11.03 5.56 0.84
N LEU A 16 -11.17 4.79 -0.26
CA LEU A 16 -10.36 4.97 -1.47
C LEU A 16 -10.62 6.32 -2.14
N MET A 17 -11.89 6.73 -2.27
CA MET A 17 -12.26 8.04 -2.84
C MET A 17 -11.72 9.19 -1.99
N LEU A 18 -11.84 9.12 -0.67
CA LEU A 18 -11.30 10.13 0.24
C LEU A 18 -9.78 10.22 0.14
N THR A 19 -9.11 9.07 0.05
CA THR A 19 -7.66 9.00 -0.19
C THR A 19 -7.28 9.66 -1.51
N ALA A 20 -8.01 9.39 -2.59
CA ALA A 20 -7.77 9.96 -3.91
C ALA A 20 -7.98 11.48 -3.95
N ILE A 21 -9.00 11.99 -3.24
CA ILE A 21 -9.30 13.42 -3.12
C ILE A 21 -8.21 14.14 -2.31
N LEU A 22 -7.72 13.54 -1.22
CA LEU A 22 -6.77 14.19 -0.31
C LEU A 22 -5.32 14.13 -0.80
N ARG A 23 -4.94 13.08 -1.54
CA ARG A 23 -3.55 12.84 -1.96
C ARG A 23 -2.90 14.01 -2.73
N PRO A 24 -3.57 14.72 -3.66
CA PRO A 24 -3.01 15.88 -4.35
C PRO A 24 -2.56 17.00 -3.40
N PHE A 25 -3.20 17.09 -2.24
CA PHE A 25 -2.95 18.12 -1.23
C PHE A 25 -1.92 17.70 -0.18
N SER A 26 -1.30 16.52 -0.31
CA SER A 26 -0.33 15.98 0.67
C SER A 26 0.95 16.81 0.89
N ARG A 27 1.16 17.86 0.10
CA ARG A 27 2.27 18.82 0.26
C ARG A 27 1.83 20.15 0.88
N MET A 28 0.52 20.36 1.04
CA MET A 28 -0.01 21.57 1.68
C MET A 28 0.09 21.43 3.18
N THR A 29 0.40 22.53 3.86
CA THR A 29 0.29 22.58 5.32
C THR A 29 -1.18 22.64 5.72
N LYS A 30 -1.47 22.35 6.99
CA LYS A 30 -2.80 22.51 7.56
C LYS A 30 -3.35 23.91 7.30
N GLU A 31 -2.55 24.96 7.45
CA GLU A 31 -2.97 26.35 7.28
C GLU A 31 -3.37 26.67 5.84
N GLN A 32 -2.70 26.05 4.85
CA GLN A 32 -3.01 26.20 3.44
C GLN A 32 -4.27 25.42 3.03
N PHE A 33 -4.50 24.27 3.65
CA PHE A 33 -5.61 23.39 3.31
C PHE A 33 -6.89 23.71 4.11
N GLY A 34 -6.75 24.20 5.34
CA GLY A 34 -7.84 24.62 6.22
C GLY A 34 -7.84 23.93 7.59
N ARG A 35 -8.93 23.21 7.90
CA ARG A 35 -9.21 22.75 9.28
C ARG A 35 -8.31 21.60 9.75
N PHE A 36 -7.74 20.82 8.84
CA PHE A 36 -6.98 19.61 9.16
C PHE A 36 -5.78 19.45 8.22
N ASP A 37 -4.80 18.66 8.66
CA ASP A 37 -3.66 18.28 7.84
C ASP A 37 -4.11 17.26 6.77
N PRO A 38 -4.03 17.59 5.48
CA PRO A 38 -4.48 16.70 4.41
C PRO A 38 -3.66 15.41 4.29
N ARG A 39 -2.36 15.44 4.64
CA ARG A 39 -1.49 14.26 4.62
C ARG A 39 -1.85 13.32 5.76
N GLN A 40 -1.97 13.83 6.98
CA GLN A 40 -2.38 13.03 8.14
C GLN A 40 -3.76 12.40 7.93
N ARG A 41 -4.69 13.18 7.35
CA ARG A 41 -6.04 12.68 7.05
C ARG A 41 -6.02 11.61 5.96
N CYS A 42 -5.23 11.81 4.90
CA CYS A 42 -5.02 10.82 3.85
C CYS A 42 -4.45 9.51 4.41
N PHE A 43 -3.46 9.58 5.32
CA PHE A 43 -2.93 8.41 6.01
C PHE A 43 -3.99 7.70 6.86
N THR A 44 -4.82 8.46 7.59
CA THR A 44 -5.93 7.90 8.38
C THR A 44 -6.90 7.09 7.50
N HIS A 45 -7.31 7.64 6.36
CA HIS A 45 -8.19 6.95 5.41
C HIS A 45 -7.52 5.70 4.80
N ALA A 46 -6.22 5.78 4.49
CA ALA A 46 -5.45 4.62 4.05
C ALA A 46 -5.40 3.51 5.13
N CYS A 47 -5.28 3.86 6.41
CA CYS A 47 -5.32 2.92 7.53
C CYS A 47 -6.70 2.26 7.67
N SER A 48 -7.77 3.05 7.60
CA SER A 48 -9.16 2.57 7.64
C SER A 48 -9.44 1.60 6.50
N LEU A 49 -9.01 1.95 5.27
CA LEU A 49 -9.13 1.10 4.09
C LEU A 49 -8.43 -0.25 4.29
N VAL A 50 -7.16 -0.24 4.72
CA VAL A 50 -6.40 -1.49 4.95
C VAL A 50 -7.01 -2.32 6.05
N THR A 51 -7.51 -1.70 7.12
CA THR A 51 -8.20 -2.40 8.21
C THR A 51 -9.51 -3.03 7.75
N ALA A 52 -10.27 -2.35 6.89
CA ALA A 52 -11.49 -2.90 6.28
C ALA A 52 -11.17 -4.12 5.39
N ILE A 53 -10.16 -3.99 4.52
CA ILE A 53 -9.69 -5.09 3.65
C ILE A 53 -9.19 -6.27 4.49
N TRP A 54 -8.39 -5.99 5.52
CA TRP A 54 -7.86 -6.99 6.44
C TRP A 54 -8.97 -7.73 7.19
N SER A 55 -10.01 -7.03 7.61
CA SER A 55 -11.18 -7.65 8.25
C SER A 55 -11.96 -8.49 7.24
N PHE A 56 -12.19 -7.97 6.04
CA PHE A 56 -12.86 -8.69 4.95
C PHE A 56 -12.15 -9.99 4.59
N ARG A 57 -10.80 -10.02 4.67
CA ARG A 57 -9.98 -11.22 4.47
C ARG A 57 -10.39 -12.42 5.32
N THR A 58 -10.97 -12.19 6.49
CA THR A 58 -11.44 -13.29 7.36
C THR A 58 -12.74 -13.93 6.87
N PHE A 59 -13.49 -13.25 5.99
CA PHE A 59 -14.82 -13.66 5.52
C PHE A 59 -14.86 -14.03 4.03
N SER A 60 -13.81 -13.71 3.25
CA SER A 60 -13.78 -13.91 1.80
C SER A 60 -12.38 -14.28 1.28
N HIS A 61 -12.33 -14.84 0.07
CA HIS A 61 -11.06 -15.15 -0.60
C HIS A 61 -10.47 -13.91 -1.29
N VAL A 62 -9.75 -13.08 -0.52
CA VAL A 62 -9.02 -11.89 -1.03
C VAL A 62 -8.14 -12.20 -2.24
N ARG A 63 -7.68 -13.44 -2.37
CA ARG A 63 -6.83 -13.91 -3.47
C ARG A 63 -7.44 -13.68 -4.86
N LEU A 64 -8.76 -13.61 -4.99
CA LEU A 64 -9.45 -13.46 -6.28
C LEU A 64 -9.91 -12.01 -6.55
N GLU A 65 -9.78 -11.12 -5.58
CA GLU A 65 -10.35 -9.77 -5.62
C GLU A 65 -9.35 -8.78 -6.24
N SER A 66 -9.17 -8.85 -7.56
CA SER A 66 -8.16 -8.06 -8.29
C SER A 66 -8.25 -6.54 -8.08
N TRP A 67 -9.45 -6.02 -7.83
CA TRP A 67 -9.69 -4.60 -7.57
C TRP A 67 -9.04 -4.10 -6.26
N LEU A 68 -8.67 -4.99 -5.33
CA LEU A 68 -8.00 -4.65 -4.06
C LEU A 68 -6.48 -4.41 -4.20
N VAL A 69 -5.86 -4.89 -5.29
CA VAL A 69 -4.40 -4.80 -5.46
C VAL A 69 -3.91 -3.35 -5.50
N HIS A 70 -4.58 -2.49 -6.26
CA HIS A 70 -4.21 -1.08 -6.38
C HIS A 70 -4.49 -0.26 -5.11
N PRO A 71 -5.65 -0.39 -4.43
CA PRO A 71 -5.89 0.19 -3.11
C PRO A 71 -4.82 -0.19 -2.08
N LEU A 72 -4.46 -1.48 -1.99
CA LEU A 72 -3.40 -1.95 -1.10
C LEU A 72 -2.06 -1.29 -1.40
N GLY A 73 -1.65 -1.27 -2.68
CA GLY A 73 -0.43 -0.59 -3.09
C GLY A 73 -0.44 0.91 -2.75
N THR A 74 -1.54 1.60 -3.03
CA THR A 74 -1.69 3.02 -2.72
C THR A 74 -1.55 3.29 -1.23
N SER A 75 -2.21 2.50 -0.37
CA SER A 75 -2.08 2.62 1.07
C SER A 75 -0.65 2.37 1.56
N ALA A 76 0.08 1.40 1.00
CA ALA A 76 1.49 1.20 1.35
C ALA A 76 2.37 2.39 0.98
N TYR A 77 2.19 3.00 -0.20
CA TYR A 77 2.97 4.20 -0.56
C TYR A 77 2.66 5.40 0.33
N ILE A 78 1.41 5.55 0.78
CA ILE A 78 1.03 6.60 1.73
C ILE A 78 1.68 6.32 3.08
N ALA A 79 1.58 5.09 3.58
CA ALA A 79 2.19 4.68 4.84
C ALA A 79 3.72 4.85 4.81
N LEU A 80 4.42 4.41 3.76
CA LEU A 80 5.88 4.59 3.61
C LEU A 80 6.33 6.05 3.68
N ARG A 81 5.49 6.98 3.22
CA ARG A 81 5.78 8.41 3.27
C ARG A 81 5.41 9.03 4.61
N GLU A 82 4.59 8.40 5.44
CA GLU A 82 4.23 8.93 6.76
C GLU A 82 5.42 8.80 7.71
N ALA A 83 5.74 9.85 8.47
CA ALA A 83 6.91 9.88 9.35
C ALA A 83 6.54 9.94 10.83
N GLU A 84 5.35 10.46 11.16
CA GLU A 84 4.98 10.81 12.53
C GLU A 84 4.53 9.60 13.36
N ASP A 85 3.82 8.65 12.75
CA ASP A 85 3.26 7.49 13.44
C ASP A 85 3.92 6.17 13.00
N ALA A 86 5.14 5.95 13.49
CA ALA A 86 5.94 4.77 13.18
C ALA A 86 5.23 3.42 13.47
N PRO A 87 4.59 3.17 14.63
CA PRO A 87 3.97 1.88 14.92
C PRO A 87 2.74 1.61 14.04
N THR A 88 1.83 2.58 13.90
CA THR A 88 0.64 2.42 13.04
C THR A 88 1.05 2.21 11.59
N ARG A 89 2.02 2.99 11.10
CA ARG A 89 2.58 2.82 9.75
C ARG A 89 3.09 1.40 9.52
N MET A 90 3.84 0.84 10.47
CA MET A 90 4.41 -0.50 10.31
C MET A 90 3.33 -1.59 10.35
N ASP A 91 2.34 -1.49 11.22
CA ASP A 91 1.19 -2.42 11.24
C ASP A 91 0.46 -2.41 9.89
N ILE A 92 0.20 -1.23 9.33
CA ILE A 92 -0.43 -1.10 8.00
C ILE A 92 0.43 -1.72 6.91
N LEU A 93 1.74 -1.45 6.89
CA LEU A 93 2.64 -2.01 5.89
C LEU A 93 2.70 -3.54 5.94
N VAL A 94 2.70 -4.12 7.14
CA VAL A 94 2.64 -5.59 7.32
C VAL A 94 1.37 -6.17 6.74
N ARG A 95 0.21 -5.59 7.08
CA ARG A 95 -1.09 -6.07 6.60
C ARG A 95 -1.19 -5.98 5.09
N VAL A 96 -0.73 -4.87 4.51
CA VAL A 96 -0.69 -4.72 3.05
C VAL A 96 0.20 -5.77 2.40
N CYS A 97 1.44 -5.93 2.88
CA CYS A 97 2.37 -6.89 2.30
C CYS A 97 1.84 -8.31 2.40
N GLN A 98 1.21 -8.66 3.52
CA GLN A 98 0.60 -9.97 3.70
C GLN A 98 -0.58 -10.20 2.74
N CYS A 99 -1.51 -9.24 2.61
CA CYS A 99 -2.61 -9.35 1.66
C CYS A 99 -2.10 -9.54 0.22
N LEU A 100 -1.13 -8.72 -0.20
CA LEU A 100 -0.57 -8.82 -1.55
C LEU A 100 0.19 -10.15 -1.75
N HIS A 101 0.88 -10.64 -0.73
CA HIS A 101 1.57 -11.93 -0.77
C HIS A 101 0.60 -13.11 -0.91
N GLU A 102 -0.58 -13.02 -0.31
CA GLU A 102 -1.63 -14.03 -0.52
C GLU A 102 -2.26 -13.92 -1.91
N MET A 103 -2.43 -12.69 -2.43
CA MET A 103 -2.99 -12.44 -3.76
C MET A 103 -2.07 -12.87 -4.90
N GLN A 104 -0.75 -12.83 -4.71
CA GLN A 104 0.22 -13.10 -5.78
C GLN A 104 0.09 -14.51 -6.39
N VAL A 105 -0.48 -15.46 -5.64
CA VAL A 105 -0.73 -16.83 -6.10
C VAL A 105 -1.70 -16.86 -7.28
N SER A 106 -2.65 -15.92 -7.31
CA SER A 106 -3.70 -15.86 -8.34
C SER A 106 -3.56 -14.62 -9.24
N LEU A 107 -2.89 -13.57 -8.76
CA LEU A 107 -2.85 -12.26 -9.39
C LEU A 107 -1.39 -11.78 -9.54
N PRO A 108 -0.76 -11.95 -10.72
CA PRO A 108 0.62 -11.54 -10.96
C PRO A 108 0.90 -10.05 -10.69
N LEU A 109 -0.14 -9.21 -10.81
CA LEU A 109 -0.05 -7.77 -10.50
C LEU A 109 0.36 -7.52 -9.03
N ALA A 110 -0.06 -8.38 -8.10
CA ALA A 110 0.27 -8.24 -6.68
C ALA A 110 1.78 -8.39 -6.42
N THR A 111 2.46 -9.28 -7.15
CA THR A 111 3.94 -9.39 -7.12
C THR A 111 4.59 -8.09 -7.56
N GLY A 112 4.09 -7.46 -8.63
CA GLY A 112 4.59 -6.17 -9.11
C GLY A 112 4.45 -5.06 -8.07
N VAL A 113 3.32 -5.02 -7.36
CA VAL A 113 3.10 -4.05 -6.28
C VAL A 113 4.03 -4.32 -5.09
N LEU A 114 4.19 -5.57 -4.65
CA LEU A 114 5.13 -5.93 -3.57
C LEU A 114 6.57 -5.53 -3.90
N SER A 115 7.02 -5.78 -5.14
CA SER A 115 8.33 -5.33 -5.61
C SER A 115 8.49 -3.82 -5.56
N GLY A 116 7.45 -3.07 -5.93
CA GLY A 116 7.47 -1.61 -5.81
C GLY A 116 7.52 -1.11 -4.37
N ILE A 117 6.81 -1.78 -3.45
CA ILE A 117 6.88 -1.47 -2.02
C ILE A 117 8.30 -1.73 -1.49
N HIS A 118 8.90 -2.87 -1.85
CA HIS A 118 10.27 -3.19 -1.47
C HIS A 118 11.28 -2.16 -1.99
N ALA A 119 11.17 -1.79 -3.27
CA ALA A 119 12.00 -0.72 -3.85
C ALA A 119 11.81 0.62 -3.13
N ALA A 120 10.58 0.94 -2.70
CA ALA A 120 10.29 2.16 -1.98
C ALA A 120 10.89 2.17 -0.56
N PHE A 121 10.96 1.04 0.15
CA PHE A 121 11.72 0.93 1.40
C PHE A 121 13.19 1.32 1.18
N LEU A 122 13.82 0.78 0.14
CA LEU A 122 15.20 1.11 -0.24
C LEU A 122 15.36 2.58 -0.57
N LYS A 123 14.47 3.12 -1.42
CA LYS A 123 14.47 4.54 -1.83
C LYS A 123 14.37 5.50 -0.66
N TYR A 124 13.49 5.20 0.29
CA TYR A 124 13.27 6.02 1.48
C TYR A 124 14.26 5.72 2.61
N LYS A 125 15.25 4.83 2.38
CA LYS A 125 16.25 4.41 3.37
C LYS A 125 15.61 3.89 4.66
N LEU A 126 14.46 3.23 4.53
CA LEU A 126 13.74 2.64 5.64
C LEU A 126 14.17 1.18 5.79
N PRO A 127 14.59 0.74 7.00
CA PRO A 127 14.91 -0.66 7.21
C PRO A 127 13.65 -1.51 7.09
N VAL A 128 13.73 -2.61 6.35
CA VAL A 128 12.66 -3.61 6.31
C VAL A 128 12.76 -4.46 7.58
N PRO A 129 11.70 -4.51 8.42
CA PRO A 129 11.72 -5.34 9.62
C PRO A 129 11.88 -6.83 9.29
N GLU A 130 12.60 -7.58 10.13
CA GLU A 130 12.87 -9.02 9.92
C GLU A 130 11.60 -9.83 9.64
N TYR A 131 10.52 -9.58 10.40
CA TYR A 131 9.25 -10.29 10.24
C TYR A 131 8.53 -10.02 8.90
N MET A 132 8.94 -8.99 8.15
CA MET A 132 8.41 -8.67 6.82
C MET A 132 9.24 -9.25 5.68
N LYS A 133 10.50 -9.65 5.91
CA LYS A 133 11.40 -10.10 4.84
C LYS A 133 10.83 -11.25 4.02
N LYS A 134 10.13 -12.19 4.66
CA LYS A 134 9.41 -13.30 4.03
C LYS A 134 8.45 -12.89 2.90
N TYR A 135 7.90 -11.66 2.94
CA TYR A 135 7.02 -11.16 1.89
C TYR A 135 7.76 -10.74 0.62
N PHE A 136 9.07 -10.52 0.73
CA PHE A 136 9.95 -10.01 -0.33
C PHE A 136 10.93 -11.07 -0.86
N GLU A 137 11.19 -12.15 -0.12
CA GLU A 137 12.16 -13.22 -0.47
C GLU A 137 11.84 -13.92 -1.80
N LEU A 138 10.56 -14.11 -2.12
CA LEU A 138 10.11 -14.82 -3.33
C LEU A 138 9.80 -13.89 -4.51
N LEU A 139 10.15 -12.61 -4.40
CA LEU A 139 9.95 -11.67 -5.50
C LEU A 139 10.95 -11.96 -6.62
N GLN A 140 10.59 -12.90 -7.50
CA GLN A 140 11.28 -13.05 -8.77
C GLN A 140 11.07 -11.76 -9.57
N TYR A 141 12.15 -10.98 -9.65
CA TYR A 141 12.23 -9.76 -10.43
C TYR A 141 11.93 -10.09 -11.90
N ARG A 142 10.70 -9.83 -12.34
CA ARG A 142 10.29 -10.03 -13.73
C ARG A 142 10.56 -8.74 -14.50
N LYS A 143 11.64 -8.72 -15.28
CA LYS A 143 12.01 -7.58 -16.16
C LYS A 143 10.89 -7.16 -17.11
N ASP A 144 9.99 -8.09 -17.43
CA ASP A 144 8.90 -7.87 -18.39
C ASP A 144 7.56 -7.51 -17.72
N GLY A 145 7.53 -7.34 -16.40
CA GLY A 145 6.32 -6.95 -15.69
C GLY A 145 5.91 -5.51 -15.99
N LEU A 146 4.63 -5.22 -16.15
CA LEU A 146 4.10 -3.87 -16.40
C LEU A 146 4.57 -2.81 -15.39
N MET A 147 4.90 -3.22 -14.17
CA MET A 147 5.42 -2.35 -13.11
C MET A 147 6.95 -2.20 -13.14
N HIS A 148 7.69 -2.92 -14.00
CA HIS A 148 9.15 -2.86 -14.12
C HIS A 148 9.65 -1.43 -14.27
N HIS A 149 9.08 -0.65 -15.21
CA HIS A 149 9.48 0.73 -15.42
C HIS A 149 9.23 1.63 -14.20
N ALA A 150 8.10 1.42 -13.50
CA ALA A 150 7.78 2.18 -12.31
C ALA A 150 8.70 1.81 -11.12
N VAL A 151 9.01 0.52 -10.96
CA VAL A 151 9.87 0.01 -9.89
C VAL A 151 11.34 0.35 -10.14
N VAL A 152 11.83 0.25 -11.39
CA VAL A 152 13.20 0.62 -11.76
C VAL A 152 13.49 2.10 -11.50
N VAL A 153 12.53 3.00 -11.75
CA VAL A 153 12.66 4.43 -11.41
C VAL A 153 12.67 4.66 -9.88
N LEU A 154 12.18 3.70 -9.10
CA LEU A 154 12.21 3.76 -7.63
C LEU A 154 13.45 3.11 -7.03
N LEU A 155 14.11 2.19 -7.74
CA LEU A 155 15.37 1.60 -7.31
C LEU A 155 16.51 2.60 -7.55
N PRO A 156 17.48 2.73 -6.63
CA PRO A 156 18.67 3.53 -6.88
C PRO A 156 19.40 2.96 -8.11
N SER A 157 19.75 3.83 -9.05
CA SER A 157 20.55 3.44 -10.21
C SER A 157 21.91 2.93 -9.73
N SER A 158 22.38 1.82 -10.30
CA SER A 158 23.66 1.16 -9.99
C SER A 158 24.92 2.02 -10.23
N THR A 159 24.75 3.30 -10.54
CA THR A 159 25.79 4.29 -10.85
C THR A 159 26.08 5.28 -9.72
N GLU A 160 25.43 5.17 -8.54
CA GLU A 160 25.77 5.98 -7.35
C GLU A 160 26.49 5.18 -6.24
N VAL A 161 27.32 4.21 -6.64
CA VAL A 161 28.35 3.64 -5.75
C VAL A 161 29.67 3.72 -6.49
N GLY A 162 30.31 4.88 -6.39
CA GLY A 162 31.67 5.18 -6.81
C GLY A 162 32.24 6.22 -5.87
#